data_AF-A0A066WFU5-F1
#
_entry.id   AF-A0A066WFU5-F1
#
_cell.length_a   1.000
_cell.length_b   1.000
_cell.length_c   1.000
_cell.angle_alpha   90.00
_cell.angle_beta   90.00
_cell.angle_gamma   90.00
#
_symmetry.space_group_name_H-M   'P 1'
#
loop_
_entity.id
_entity.type
_entity.pdbx_description
1 polymer ?
#
loop_
_entity_poly.entity_id
_entity_poly.type
_entity_poly.pdbx_seq_one_letter_code
_entity_poly.pdbx_strand_id
1 'polypeptide(L)'
;MASTRASARPAAVAAPALPANANAKKEHLPAAAAFVNPYLGHRNLSETEQQVLGEYARLAATIARIASLSTTLSSSSTHHALLTQLRVLERKMGLVLTLFKASVWSVVMTHQQHLEETEAARAAAAEHGGFGNEQDDGDADTVRGGYGAPY
;
A
#
# COMPACT_ATOMS: atom_id res chain seq x y z
N MET A 1 -37.54 -52.12 49.59
CA MET A 1 -36.49 -51.07 49.63
C MET A 1 -35.68 -51.14 48.35
N ALA A 2 -35.45 -49.97 47.73
CA ALA A 2 -34.55 -49.69 46.60
C ALA A 2 -34.81 -50.40 45.25
N SER A 3 -35.71 -49.83 44.45
CA SER A 3 -35.73 -49.99 42.98
C SER A 3 -35.45 -48.63 42.36
N THR A 4 -34.17 -48.32 42.14
CA THR A 4 -33.73 -47.04 41.57
C THR A 4 -33.66 -47.15 40.05
N ARG A 5 -34.52 -46.36 39.41
CA ARG A 5 -34.76 -46.28 37.97
C ARG A 5 -33.56 -45.63 37.26
N ALA A 6 -33.09 -46.28 36.21
CA ALA A 6 -32.10 -45.77 35.27
C ALA A 6 -32.60 -44.46 34.63
N SER A 7 -31.82 -43.38 34.79
CA SER A 7 -32.03 -42.11 34.13
C SER A 7 -30.92 -41.91 33.09
N ALA A 8 -31.30 -42.06 31.82
CA ALA A 8 -30.43 -41.90 30.67
C ALA A 8 -30.12 -40.41 30.44
N ARG A 9 -28.83 -40.08 30.41
CA ARG A 9 -28.29 -38.75 30.12
C ARG A 9 -28.29 -38.53 28.59
N PRO A 10 -28.87 -37.44 28.06
CA PRO A 10 -28.88 -37.20 26.62
C PRO A 10 -27.52 -36.72 26.10
N ALA A 11 -27.26 -37.13 24.85
CA ALA A 11 -26.02 -36.95 24.11
C ALA A 11 -25.66 -35.47 23.91
N ALA A 12 -24.42 -35.11 24.27
CA ALA A 12 -23.83 -33.83 23.94
C ALA A 12 -23.59 -33.76 22.42
N VAL A 13 -24.22 -32.78 21.79
CA VAL A 13 -24.10 -32.42 20.38
C VAL A 13 -22.63 -32.10 20.06
N ALA A 14 -22.09 -32.82 19.09
CA ALA A 14 -20.73 -32.66 18.57
C ALA A 14 -20.58 -31.30 17.88
N ALA A 15 -19.74 -30.43 18.46
CA ALA A 15 -19.26 -29.23 17.80
C ALA A 15 -18.22 -29.60 16.72
N PRO A 16 -18.27 -29.02 15.51
CA PRO A 16 -17.31 -29.31 14.46
C PRO A 16 -15.93 -28.74 14.80
N ALA A 17 -14.92 -29.60 14.69
CA ALA A 17 -13.52 -29.28 14.89
C ALA A 17 -13.07 -28.13 13.98
N LEU A 18 -12.66 -27.02 14.59
CA LEU A 18 -11.87 -25.98 13.93
C LEU A 18 -10.57 -26.61 13.39
N PRO A 19 -10.13 -26.28 12.17
CA PRO A 19 -8.88 -26.79 11.63
C PRO A 19 -7.73 -26.31 12.51
N ALA A 20 -6.98 -27.28 13.03
CA ALA A 20 -5.77 -27.06 13.81
C ALA A 20 -4.84 -26.11 13.06
N ASN A 21 -4.65 -24.91 13.61
CA ASN A 21 -3.66 -23.96 13.12
C ASN A 21 -2.27 -24.61 13.21
N ALA A 22 -1.67 -24.91 12.05
CA ALA A 22 -0.35 -25.51 11.91
C ALA A 22 0.80 -24.64 12.47
N ASN A 23 0.52 -23.43 12.98
CA ASN A 23 1.50 -22.59 13.69
C ASN A 23 1.60 -22.85 15.20
N ALA A 24 0.86 -23.80 15.78
CA ALA A 24 0.96 -24.09 17.21
C ALA A 24 2.28 -24.78 17.65
N LYS A 25 3.13 -25.23 16.71
CA LYS A 25 4.44 -25.84 16.97
C LYS A 25 5.62 -24.97 16.53
N LYS A 26 5.62 -23.70 16.93
CA LYS A 26 6.88 -23.06 17.33
C LYS A 26 6.82 -22.96 18.83
N GLU A 27 7.06 -24.09 19.49
CA GLU A 27 7.33 -24.10 20.91
C GLU A 27 8.44 -23.08 21.15
N HIS A 28 8.05 -22.01 21.85
CA HIS A 28 8.98 -21.08 22.46
C HIS A 28 9.96 -21.95 23.24
N LEU A 29 11.22 -21.98 22.81
CA LEU A 29 12.27 -22.77 23.45
C LEU A 29 12.12 -22.63 24.96
N PRO A 30 12.18 -23.73 25.74
CA PRO A 30 12.04 -23.65 27.18
C PRO A 30 13.04 -22.61 27.67
N ALA A 31 12.50 -21.60 28.37
CA ALA A 31 13.27 -20.55 28.99
C ALA A 31 14.41 -21.21 29.76
N ALA A 32 15.64 -21.02 29.27
CA ALA A 32 16.90 -21.48 29.83
C ALA A 32 16.79 -22.82 30.57
N ALA A 33 17.05 -23.95 29.88
CA ALA A 33 17.47 -25.17 30.56
C ALA A 33 18.44 -24.76 31.68
N ALA A 34 18.03 -25.01 32.93
CA ALA A 34 18.74 -24.51 34.09
C ALA A 34 20.21 -24.89 33.93
N PHE A 35 21.09 -23.90 33.79
CA PHE A 35 22.49 -24.15 33.51
C PHE A 35 23.06 -24.95 34.69
N VAL A 36 23.33 -26.23 34.46
CA VAL A 36 23.96 -27.09 35.47
C VAL A 36 25.45 -26.86 35.36
N ASN A 37 26.04 -26.28 36.39
CA ASN A 37 27.48 -26.03 36.43
C ASN A 37 28.24 -27.37 36.38
N PRO A 38 28.99 -27.66 35.30
CA PRO A 38 29.68 -28.93 35.11
C PRO A 38 30.90 -29.10 36.02
N TYR A 39 31.32 -28.04 36.71
CA TYR A 39 32.51 -28.04 37.57
C TYR A 39 32.20 -28.29 39.05
N LEU A 40 30.92 -28.46 39.42
CA LEU A 40 30.52 -28.75 40.80
C LEU A 40 31.08 -30.10 41.28
N GLY A 41 31.74 -30.11 42.44
CA GLY A 41 32.28 -31.31 43.07
C GLY A 41 33.61 -31.79 42.49
N HIS A 42 34.29 -30.96 41.70
CA HIS A 42 35.60 -31.30 41.16
C HIS A 42 36.68 -31.27 42.25
N ARG A 43 37.33 -32.41 42.52
CA ARG A 43 38.27 -32.57 43.66
C ARG A 43 39.52 -31.68 43.62
N ASN A 44 39.90 -31.18 42.44
CA ASN A 44 41.10 -30.37 42.23
C ASN A 44 40.82 -28.86 42.20
N LEU A 45 39.56 -28.44 42.38
CA LEU A 45 39.16 -27.03 42.33
C LEU A 45 38.56 -26.62 43.67
N SER A 46 38.91 -25.44 44.13
CA SER A 46 38.25 -24.82 45.29
C SER A 46 36.80 -24.47 44.95
N GLU A 47 35.93 -24.34 45.96
CA GLU A 47 34.50 -24.07 45.75
C GLU A 47 34.26 -22.77 44.96
N THR A 48 35.07 -21.74 45.20
CA THR A 48 34.99 -20.46 44.49
C THR A 48 35.41 -20.59 43.03
N GLU A 49 36.48 -21.34 42.74
CA GLU A 49 36.92 -21.60 41.35
C GLU A 49 35.85 -22.37 40.55
N GLN A 50 35.17 -23.34 41.17
CA GLN A 50 34.08 -24.08 40.54
C GLN A 50 32.91 -23.16 40.17
N GLN A 51 32.53 -22.24 41.04
CA GLN A 51 31.46 -21.26 40.79
C GLN A 51 31.85 -20.32 39.65
N VAL A 52 33.06 -19.77 39.69
CA VAL A 52 33.55 -18.83 38.68
C VAL A 52 33.62 -19.48 37.29
N LEU A 53 34.19 -20.69 37.19
CA LEU A 53 34.23 -21.44 35.92
C LEU A 53 32.84 -21.80 35.40
N GLY A 54 31.91 -22.10 36.30
CA GLY A 54 30.50 -22.31 35.95
C GLY A 54 29.88 -21.09 35.31
N GLU A 55 30.03 -19.91 35.92
CA GLU A 55 29.50 -18.66 35.37
C GLU A 55 30.17 -18.27 34.05
N TYR A 56 31.47 -18.50 33.90
CA TYR A 56 32.14 -18.30 32.60
C TYR A 56 31.62 -19.23 31.51
N ALA A 57 31.39 -20.51 31.82
CA ALA A 57 30.82 -21.46 30.87
C ALA A 57 29.38 -21.06 30.47
N ARG A 58 28.59 -20.57 31.42
CA ARG A 58 27.26 -20.01 31.14
C ARG A 58 27.32 -18.77 30.25
N LEU A 59 28.24 -17.86 30.54
CA LEU A 59 28.44 -16.64 29.76
C LEU A 59 28.89 -16.98 28.34
N ALA A 60 29.86 -17.87 28.18
CA ALA A 60 30.35 -18.32 26.88
C ALA A 60 29.23 -18.96 26.04
N ALA A 61 28.39 -19.80 26.64
CA ALA A 61 27.22 -20.38 25.97
C ALA A 61 26.20 -19.31 25.55
N THR A 62 26.03 -18.27 26.37
CA THR A 62 25.14 -17.15 26.06
C THR A 62 25.68 -16.31 24.91
N ILE A 63 26.99 -16.02 24.91
CA ILE A 63 27.67 -15.29 23.81
C ILE A 63 27.59 -16.09 22.50
N ALA A 64 27.83 -17.39 22.54
CA ALA A 64 27.71 -18.26 21.37
C ALA A 64 26.29 -18.24 20.79
N ARG A 65 25.26 -18.20 21.65
CA ARG A 65 23.86 -18.06 21.23
C ARG A 65 23.59 -16.68 20.62
N ILE A 66 24.10 -15.61 21.21
CA ILE A 66 23.95 -14.25 20.66
C ILE A 66 24.62 -14.16 19.28
N ALA A 67 25.82 -14.72 19.13
CA ALA A 67 26.55 -14.74 17.88
C ALA A 67 25.78 -15.52 16.79
N SER A 68 25.23 -16.69 17.11
CA SER A 68 24.47 -17.49 16.13
C SER A 68 23.18 -16.78 15.70
N LEU A 69 22.47 -16.14 16.64
CA LEU A 69 21.29 -15.33 16.33
C LEU A 69 21.66 -14.10 15.50
N SER A 70 22.75 -13.41 15.84
CA SER A 70 23.25 -12.25 15.09
C SER A 70 23.61 -12.63 13.65
N THR A 71 24.31 -13.74 13.43
CA THR A 71 24.60 -14.27 12.09
C THR A 71 23.32 -14.60 11.33
N THR A 72 22.33 -15.20 12.00
CA THR A 72 21.06 -15.54 11.35
C THR A 72 20.28 -14.27 10.93
N LEU A 73 20.23 -13.26 11.80
CA LEU A 73 19.56 -11.99 11.52
C LEU A 73 20.31 -11.14 10.47
N SER A 74 21.64 -11.22 10.48
CA SER A 74 22.51 -10.56 9.50
C SER A 74 22.65 -11.37 8.20
N SER A 75 22.02 -12.55 8.11
CA SER A 75 22.18 -13.43 6.96
C SER A 75 21.65 -12.75 5.69
N SER A 76 22.51 -12.64 4.67
CA SER A 76 22.20 -11.94 3.42
C SER A 76 20.94 -12.46 2.72
N SER A 77 20.57 -13.72 2.96
CA SER A 77 19.36 -14.37 2.40
C SER A 77 18.07 -13.62 2.71
N THR A 78 17.83 -13.26 3.98
CA THR A 78 16.59 -12.58 4.40
C THR A 78 16.52 -11.17 3.81
N HIS A 79 17.64 -10.45 3.85
CA HIS A 79 17.79 -9.11 3.28
C HIS A 79 17.59 -9.13 1.75
N HIS A 80 18.17 -10.12 1.06
CA HIS A 80 18.05 -10.27 -0.39
C HIS A 80 16.60 -10.53 -0.83
N ALA A 81 15.86 -11.35 -0.08
CA ALA A 81 14.45 -11.61 -0.36
C ALA A 81 13.60 -10.32 -0.25
N LEU A 82 13.80 -9.53 0.80
CA LEU A 82 13.10 -8.25 0.97
C LEU A 82 13.47 -7.25 -0.13
N LEU A 83 14.76 -7.10 -0.45
CA LEU A 83 15.20 -6.21 -1.52
C LEU A 83 14.61 -6.62 -2.89
N THR A 84 14.49 -7.92 -3.14
CA THR A 84 13.86 -8.42 -4.36
C THR A 84 12.39 -8.03 -4.43
N GLN A 85 11.66 -8.16 -3.31
CA GLN A 85 10.25 -7.73 -3.23
C GLN A 85 10.10 -6.21 -3.40
N LEU A 86 10.94 -5.41 -2.75
CA LEU A 86 10.94 -3.95 -2.91
C LEU A 86 11.18 -3.55 -4.37
N ARG A 87 12.14 -4.17 -5.06
CA ARG A 87 12.43 -3.87 -6.46
C ARG A 87 11.25 -4.20 -7.38
N VAL A 88 10.48 -5.24 -7.08
CA VAL A 88 9.24 -5.54 -7.82
C VAL A 88 8.19 -4.44 -7.59
N LEU A 89 8.04 -3.99 -6.34
CA LEU A 89 7.10 -2.91 -6.00
C LEU A 89 7.48 -1.59 -6.66
N GLU A 90 8.76 -1.23 -6.65
CA GLU A 90 9.30 -0.04 -7.30
C GLU A 90 8.92 0.00 -8.79
N ARG A 91 9.14 -1.09 -9.52
CA ARG A 91 8.78 -1.15 -10.96
C ARG A 91 7.27 -1.01 -11.19
N LYS A 92 6.45 -1.65 -10.35
CA LYS A 92 4.99 -1.56 -10.47
C LYS A 92 4.49 -0.15 -10.18
N MET A 93 4.97 0.47 -9.11
CA MET A 93 4.60 1.83 -8.75
C MET A 93 5.12 2.86 -9.74
N GLY A 94 6.34 2.67 -10.27
CA GLY A 94 6.90 3.50 -11.33
C GLY A 94 6.03 3.46 -12.59
N LEU A 95 5.58 2.26 -13.00
CA LEU A 95 4.67 2.11 -14.14
C LEU A 95 3.31 2.80 -13.88
N VAL A 96 2.73 2.62 -12.69
CA VAL A 96 1.47 3.30 -12.34
C VAL A 96 1.65 4.82 -12.38
N LEU A 97 2.74 5.35 -11.84
CA LEU A 97 3.03 6.78 -11.85
C LEU A 97 3.20 7.31 -13.27
N THR A 98 3.91 6.60 -14.15
CA THR A 98 4.10 7.06 -15.54
C THR A 98 2.78 7.04 -16.32
N LEU A 99 1.98 5.98 -16.19
CA LEU A 99 0.66 5.92 -16.83
C LEU A 99 -0.28 7.02 -16.31
N PHE A 100 -0.30 7.24 -15.00
CA PHE A 100 -1.09 8.32 -14.40
C PHE A 100 -0.63 9.70 -14.89
N LYS A 101 0.68 9.94 -14.98
CA LYS A 101 1.22 11.21 -15.45
C LYS A 101 0.89 11.45 -16.92
N ALA A 102 0.97 10.41 -17.75
CA ALA A 102 0.57 10.47 -19.15
C ALA A 102 -0.94 10.71 -19.29
N SER A 103 -1.79 10.04 -18.50
CA SER A 103 -3.23 10.21 -18.57
C SER A 103 -3.66 11.61 -18.15
N VAL A 104 -3.08 12.15 -17.07
CA VAL A 104 -3.35 13.52 -16.62
C VAL A 104 -2.90 14.52 -17.67
N TRP A 105 -1.69 14.36 -18.21
CA TRP A 105 -1.18 15.29 -19.23
C TRP A 105 -2.04 15.27 -20.49
N SER A 106 -2.47 14.09 -20.95
CA SER A 106 -3.39 13.98 -22.09
C SER A 106 -4.68 14.75 -21.85
N VAL A 107 -5.30 14.59 -20.68
CA VAL A 107 -6.56 15.26 -20.35
C VAL A 107 -6.38 16.77 -20.24
N VAL A 108 -5.35 17.24 -19.55
CA VAL A 108 -5.04 18.67 -19.41
C VAL A 108 -4.75 19.30 -20.77
N MET A 109 -3.97 18.63 -21.62
CA MET A 109 -3.64 19.12 -22.95
C MET A 109 -4.87 19.19 -23.85
N THR A 110 -5.70 18.14 -23.87
CA THR A 110 -6.96 18.15 -24.64
C THR A 110 -7.91 19.25 -24.18
N HIS A 111 -8.00 19.51 -22.87
CA HIS A 111 -8.81 20.62 -22.36
C HIS A 111 -8.27 21.98 -22.80
N GLN A 112 -6.96 22.20 -22.73
CA GLN A 112 -6.33 23.44 -23.17
C GLN A 112 -6.56 23.69 -24.67
N GLN A 113 -6.37 22.66 -25.50
CA GLN A 113 -6.61 22.72 -26.95
C GLN A 113 -8.07 23.06 -27.27
N HIS A 114 -9.02 22.41 -26.59
CA HIS A 114 -10.44 22.67 -26.82
C HIS A 114 -10.83 24.11 -26.45
N LEU A 115 -10.29 24.66 -25.36
CA LEU A 115 -10.53 26.05 -25.00
C LEU A 115 -10.00 27.01 -26.08
N GLU A 116 -8.76 26.80 -26.52
CA GLU A 116 -8.14 27.60 -27.59
C GLU A 116 -8.92 27.52 -28.92
N GLU A 117 -9.38 26.33 -29.30
CA GLU A 117 -10.22 26.14 -30.50
C GLU A 117 -11.57 26.86 -30.37
N THR A 118 -12.20 26.82 -29.20
CA THR A 118 -13.47 27.54 -28.99
C THR A 118 -13.31 29.06 -29.00
N GLU A 119 -12.17 29.57 -28.50
CA GLU A 119 -11.84 30.99 -28.56
C GLU A 119 -11.51 31.42 -29.99
N ALA A 120 -10.72 30.63 -30.72
CA ALA A 120 -10.41 30.88 -32.12
C ALA A 120 -11.67 30.83 -33.01
N ALA A 121 -12.59 29.89 -32.76
CA ALA A 121 -13.85 29.81 -33.48
C ALA A 121 -14.76 31.02 -33.19
N ARG A 122 -14.79 31.51 -31.94
CA ARG A 122 -15.50 32.76 -31.59
C ARG A 122 -14.88 33.99 -32.23
N ALA A 123 -13.56 34.09 -32.27
CA ALA A 123 -12.86 35.19 -32.93
C ALA A 123 -13.10 35.18 -34.46
N ALA A 124 -13.00 34.01 -35.10
CA ALA A 124 -13.28 33.86 -36.52
C ALA A 124 -14.75 34.18 -36.87
N ALA A 125 -15.71 33.79 -36.02
CA ALA A 125 -17.11 34.17 -36.19
C ALA A 125 -17.35 35.69 -36.02
N ALA A 126 -16.60 36.35 -35.14
CA ALA A 126 -16.68 37.79 -34.97
C ALA A 126 -16.08 38.56 -36.16
N GLU A 127 -15.00 38.05 -36.77
CA GLU A 127 -14.42 38.68 -37.98
C GLU A 127 -15.28 38.45 -39.23
N HIS A 128 -15.94 37.29 -39.38
CA HIS A 128 -16.78 37.02 -40.55
C HIS A 128 -18.16 37.71 -40.51
N GLY A 129 -18.61 38.15 -39.33
CA GLY A 129 -19.86 38.91 -39.16
C GLY A 129 -19.75 40.42 -39.41
N GLY A 130 -18.56 40.95 -39.75
CA GLY A 130 -18.29 42.39 -39.84
C GLY A 130 -18.42 43.04 -41.24
N PHE A 131 -18.65 42.27 -42.32
CA PHE A 131 -18.63 42.78 -43.70
C PHE A 131 -19.99 42.68 -44.40
N GLY A 132 -20.99 43.39 -43.87
CA GLY A 132 -22.33 43.41 -44.47
C GLY A 132 -23.15 44.63 -44.09
N ASN A 133 -22.63 45.83 -44.37
CA ASN A 133 -23.44 47.05 -44.38
C ASN A 133 -22.83 48.12 -45.30
N GLU A 134 -22.63 47.79 -46.58
CA GLU A 134 -22.32 48.79 -47.61
C GLU A 134 -22.84 48.31 -48.98
N GLN A 135 -24.10 48.66 -49.24
CA GLN A 135 -24.74 48.69 -50.57
C GLN A 135 -25.95 49.64 -50.38
N ASP A 136 -25.84 50.93 -50.67
CA ASP A 136 -25.93 51.53 -52.00
C ASP A 136 -27.07 50.93 -52.84
N ASP A 137 -28.17 51.68 -52.96
CA ASP A 137 -29.12 51.59 -54.06
C ASP A 137 -29.80 52.97 -54.23
N GLY A 138 -29.19 53.79 -55.09
CA GLY A 138 -29.80 54.25 -56.34
C GLY A 138 -31.22 54.82 -56.33
N ASP A 139 -31.28 56.14 -56.50
CA ASP A 139 -32.08 56.88 -57.49
C ASP A 139 -33.33 56.21 -58.10
N ALA A 140 -34.50 56.81 -57.86
CA ALA A 140 -35.71 56.62 -58.65
C ALA A 140 -36.48 57.95 -58.78
N ASP A 141 -36.05 58.78 -59.72
CA ASP A 141 -36.82 59.89 -60.28
C ASP A 141 -37.99 59.36 -61.13
N THR A 142 -39.25 59.58 -60.72
CA THR A 142 -40.35 59.99 -61.64
C THR A 142 -41.63 60.43 -60.91
N VAL A 143 -41.80 61.76 -60.82
CA VAL A 143 -43.01 62.58 -61.03
C VAL A 143 -44.40 61.92 -60.93
N ARG A 144 -45.29 62.44 -60.05
CA ARG A 144 -46.61 63.04 -60.40
C ARG A 144 -47.49 63.42 -59.18
N GLY A 145 -47.77 64.73 -59.07
CA GLY A 145 -48.95 65.31 -58.40
C GLY A 145 -48.80 65.53 -56.89
N GLY A 146 -49.07 66.68 -56.30
CA GLY A 146 -49.76 67.87 -56.78
C GLY A 146 -50.30 68.61 -55.55
N TYR A 147 -50.06 69.91 -55.51
CA TYR A 147 -50.79 70.95 -54.77
C TYR A 147 -50.85 70.91 -53.23
N GLY A 148 -50.39 72.02 -52.63
CA GLY A 148 -51.12 72.64 -51.52
C GLY A 148 -50.34 72.88 -50.23
N ALA A 149 -49.44 73.87 -50.24
CA ALA A 149 -49.17 74.70 -49.05
C ALA A 149 -50.35 75.70 -48.86
N PRO A 150 -50.31 76.69 -47.94
CA PRO A 150 -49.70 76.80 -46.61
C PRO A 150 -50.72 77.33 -45.56
N TYR A 151 -50.32 77.42 -44.29
CA TYR A 151 -50.15 78.69 -43.54
C TYR A 151 -49.15 78.46 -42.40
#